data_AF-A0A060BVT9-F1
#
_entry.id   AF-A0A060BVT9-F1
#
_cell.length_a   1.000
_cell.length_b   1.000
_cell.length_c   1.000
_cell.angle_alpha   90.00
_cell.angle_beta   90.00
_cell.angle_gamma   90.00
#
_symmetry.space_group_name_H-M   'P 1'
#
loop_
_entity.id
_entity.type
_entity.pdbx_description
1 polymer ?
#
loop_
_entity_poly.entity_id
_entity_poly.type
_entity_poly.pdbx_seq_one_letter_code
_entity_poly.pdbx_strand_id
1 'polypeptide(L)'
;NGDHPPLAAAGADGWRLDVADELPDAVVAAIHAAARAEKPEAVIIGEVWEDGSTKIAYSVRRRHLLGGYCDGLMNYPLRSALLHYLLGGDAGAFRETMEGLRQNYPPWAFASAMNALGTHDTPAFLPCWG
;
A
#
# COMPACT_ATOMS: atom_id res chain seq x y z
N ASN A 1 7.91 -20.36 24.94
CA ASN A 1 7.71 -21.49 24.00
C ASN A 1 7.41 -20.91 22.63
N GLY A 2 8.33 -20.98 21.68
CA GLY A 2 8.10 -20.41 20.35
C GLY A 2 9.36 -20.35 19.49
N ASP A 3 9.93 -21.51 19.19
CA ASP A 3 11.04 -21.70 18.23
C ASP A 3 10.55 -21.58 16.78
N HIS A 4 9.90 -20.46 16.43
CA HIS A 4 9.63 -20.14 15.04
C HIS A 4 10.65 -19.08 14.60
N PRO A 5 11.52 -19.39 13.63
CA PRO A 5 12.39 -18.36 13.07
C PRO A 5 11.50 -17.24 12.49
N PRO A 6 11.92 -15.97 12.56
CA PRO A 6 11.19 -14.89 11.88
C PRO A 6 10.97 -15.28 10.42
N LEU A 7 9.80 -15.00 9.84
CA LEU A 7 9.48 -15.50 8.49
C LEU A 7 10.42 -14.95 7.40
N ALA A 8 11.18 -13.89 7.70
CA ALA A 8 12.24 -13.44 6.80
C ALA A 8 13.43 -14.44 6.78
N ALA A 9 13.72 -15.17 7.87
CA ALA A 9 14.66 -16.31 7.88
C ALA A 9 14.11 -17.51 7.10
N ALA A 10 12.79 -17.58 6.91
CA ALA A 10 12.15 -18.58 6.06
C ALA A 10 12.17 -18.21 4.57
N GLY A 11 12.80 -17.09 4.18
CA GLY A 11 13.04 -16.71 2.79
C GLY A 11 12.05 -15.71 2.18
N ALA A 12 11.21 -15.06 2.98
CA ALA A 12 10.29 -14.03 2.47
C ALA A 12 11.05 -12.82 1.90
N ASP A 13 10.66 -12.36 0.70
CA ASP A 13 11.23 -11.18 0.02
C ASP A 13 10.59 -9.85 0.47
N GLY A 14 9.53 -9.90 1.26
CA GLY A 14 8.79 -8.71 1.66
C GLY A 14 7.54 -9.04 2.47
N TRP A 15 6.89 -7.98 2.96
CA TRP A 15 5.76 -8.05 3.87
C TRP A 15 4.66 -7.10 3.45
N ARG A 16 3.43 -7.60 3.39
CA ARG A 16 2.22 -6.77 3.27
C ARG A 16 1.64 -6.59 4.66
N LEU A 17 1.55 -5.35 5.12
CA LEU A 17 0.96 -5.00 6.42
C LEU A 17 -0.54 -4.76 6.24
N ASP A 18 -1.33 -5.64 6.86
CA ASP A 18 -2.79 -5.50 6.96
C ASP A 18 -3.13 -4.30 7.85
N VAL A 19 -4.13 -3.51 7.45
CA VAL A 19 -4.61 -2.34 8.21
C VAL A 19 -3.47 -1.42 8.69
N ALA A 20 -2.55 -1.09 7.77
CA ALA A 20 -1.34 -0.34 8.11
C ALA A 20 -1.65 1.05 8.69
N ASP A 21 -2.81 1.63 8.36
CA ASP A 21 -3.29 2.91 8.85
C ASP A 21 -3.77 2.90 10.32
N GLU A 22 -4.08 1.73 10.88
CA GLU A 22 -4.39 1.58 12.30
C GLU A 22 -3.13 1.37 13.16
N LEU A 23 -2.06 0.84 12.58
CA LEU A 23 -0.82 0.58 13.31
C LEU A 23 -0.14 1.90 13.75
N PRO A 24 0.40 1.97 14.99
CA PRO A 24 1.27 3.06 15.38
C PRO A 24 2.50 3.14 14.48
N ASP A 25 2.90 4.35 14.10
CA ASP A 25 4.07 4.59 13.24
C ASP A 25 5.34 3.87 13.74
N ALA A 26 5.55 3.84 15.07
CA ALA A 26 6.70 3.17 15.67
C ALA A 26 6.73 1.66 15.40
N VAL A 27 5.56 1.02 15.33
CA VAL A 27 5.44 -0.41 15.01
C VAL A 27 5.80 -0.64 13.54
N VAL A 28 5.29 0.18 12.64
CA VAL A 28 5.61 0.09 11.20
C VAL A 28 7.12 0.28 10.96
N ALA A 29 7.72 1.27 11.61
CA ALA A 29 9.17 1.51 11.52
C ALA A 29 9.99 0.34 12.08
N ALA A 30 9.56 -0.25 13.20
CA ALA A 30 10.23 -1.41 13.79
C ALA A 30 10.16 -2.64 12.87
N ILE A 31 9.02 -2.89 12.23
CA ILE A 31 8.86 -3.97 11.26
C ILE A 31 9.77 -3.75 10.05
N HIS A 32 9.78 -2.54 9.50
CA HIS A 32 10.65 -2.19 8.38
C HIS A 32 12.15 -2.38 8.72
N ALA A 33 12.56 -1.92 9.90
CA ALA A 33 13.93 -2.10 10.37
C ALA A 33 14.28 -3.59 10.58
N ALA A 34 13.38 -4.37 11.16
CA ALA A 34 13.58 -5.80 11.38
C ALA A 34 13.69 -6.57 10.06
N ALA A 35 12.80 -6.29 9.10
CA ALA A 35 12.82 -6.93 7.78
C ALA A 35 14.12 -6.62 7.04
N ARG A 36 14.60 -5.37 7.07
CA ARG A 36 15.85 -4.99 6.40
C ARG A 36 17.12 -5.43 7.12
N ALA A 37 17.07 -5.62 8.44
CA ALA A 37 18.18 -6.20 9.19
C ALA A 37 18.43 -7.66 8.78
N GLU A 38 17.37 -8.37 8.41
CA GLU A 38 17.44 -9.75 7.95
C GLU A 38 17.71 -9.85 6.44
N LYS A 39 17.06 -9.00 5.64
CA LYS A 39 17.21 -8.96 4.20
C LYS A 39 17.17 -7.51 3.70
N PRO A 40 18.32 -6.91 3.32
CA PRO A 40 18.40 -5.49 2.97
C PRO A 40 17.44 -5.05 1.85
N GLU A 41 17.13 -5.95 0.93
CA GLU A 41 16.20 -5.77 -0.19
C GLU A 41 14.73 -6.08 0.14
N ALA A 42 14.39 -6.41 1.39
CA ALA A 42 13.02 -6.65 1.79
C ALA A 42 12.13 -5.42 1.54
N VAL A 43 10.95 -5.67 0.97
CA VAL A 43 9.95 -4.63 0.64
C VAL A 43 8.80 -4.67 1.64
N ILE A 44 8.42 -3.51 2.17
CA ILE A 44 7.24 -3.34 3.03
C ILE A 44 6.12 -2.62 2.27
N ILE A 45 5.00 -3.28 2.04
CA ILE A 45 3.81 -2.69 1.42
C ILE A 45 2.72 -2.51 2.47
N GLY A 46 2.28 -1.27 2.69
CA GLY A 46 1.18 -0.98 3.60
C GLY A 46 -0.18 -1.07 2.91
N GLU A 47 -1.15 -1.67 3.58
CA GLU A 47 -2.55 -1.53 3.18
C GLU A 47 -3.11 -0.19 3.68
N VAL A 48 -3.40 0.72 2.74
CA VAL A 48 -4.08 1.99 3.02
C VAL A 48 -5.10 2.23 1.91
N TRP A 49 -6.38 2.35 2.28
CA TRP A 49 -7.50 2.47 1.33
C TRP A 49 -7.60 3.83 0.64
N GLU A 50 -7.13 4.88 1.31
CA GLU A 50 -7.17 6.27 0.83
C GLU A 50 -5.79 6.73 0.35
N ASP A 51 -5.67 8.00 -0.04
CA ASP A 51 -4.38 8.62 -0.29
C ASP A 51 -3.51 8.60 0.98
N GLY A 52 -2.44 7.81 0.95
CA GLY A 52 -1.53 7.62 2.07
C GLY A 52 -0.61 8.80 2.37
N SER A 53 -0.53 9.80 1.48
CA SER A 53 0.25 11.04 1.70
C SER A 53 -0.44 12.02 2.66
N THR A 54 -1.77 11.94 2.73
CA THR A 54 -2.63 12.82 3.54
C THR A 54 -3.44 12.08 4.60
N LYS A 55 -3.31 10.74 4.71
CA LYS A 55 -4.08 9.93 5.65
C LYS A 55 -3.92 10.42 7.10
N ILE A 56 -5.06 10.71 7.73
CA ILE A 56 -5.18 10.93 9.16
C ILE A 56 -5.95 9.75 9.73
N ALA A 57 -5.37 9.05 10.69
CA ALA A 57 -6.07 8.03 11.47
C ALA A 57 -5.87 8.32 12.95
N TYR A 58 -6.92 8.16 13.75
CA TYR A 58 -6.91 8.48 15.18
C TYR A 58 -6.36 9.88 15.51
N SER A 59 -6.73 10.89 14.69
CA SER A 59 -6.27 12.29 14.80
C SER A 59 -4.76 12.52 14.59
N VAL A 60 -4.03 11.52 14.06
CA VAL A 60 -2.60 11.61 13.75
C VAL A 60 -2.40 11.49 12.25
N ARG A 61 -1.62 12.42 11.68
CA ARG A 61 -1.16 12.31 10.29
C ARG A 61 -0.15 11.19 10.20
N ARG A 62 -0.46 10.19 9.38
CA ARG A 62 0.39 9.01 9.23
C ARG A 62 1.61 9.29 8.37
N ARG A 63 2.69 8.57 8.65
CA ARG A 63 4.00 8.75 8.00
C ARG A 63 4.36 7.60 7.05
N HIS A 64 3.37 6.89 6.53
CA HIS A 64 3.57 5.69 5.71
C HIS A 64 4.53 5.89 4.53
N LEU A 65 4.45 7.06 3.86
CA LEU A 65 5.27 7.42 2.71
C LEU A 65 6.51 8.23 3.06
N LEU A 66 6.84 8.38 4.35
CA LEU A 66 8.15 8.86 4.76
C LEU A 66 9.08 7.63 4.76
N GLY A 67 10.29 7.77 4.22
CA GLY A 67 11.22 6.64 4.15
C GLY A 67 11.46 6.00 5.52
N GLY A 68 11.58 4.67 5.56
CA GLY A 68 11.76 3.91 6.80
C GLY A 68 10.46 3.40 7.45
N TYR A 69 9.30 3.61 6.80
CA TYR A 69 8.01 3.04 7.19
C TYR A 69 7.55 2.02 6.13
N CYS A 70 6.77 2.46 5.13
CA CYS A 70 6.38 1.62 4.00
C CYS A 70 7.22 1.99 2.78
N ASP A 71 7.63 1.00 2.00
CA ASP A 71 8.28 1.20 0.71
C ASP A 71 7.27 1.54 -0.38
N GLY A 72 6.00 1.15 -0.21
CA GLY A 72 4.88 1.45 -1.10
C GLY A 72 3.54 1.16 -0.41
N LEU A 73 2.44 1.49 -1.08
CA LEU A 73 1.09 1.25 -0.57
C LEU A 73 0.25 0.44 -1.57
N MET A 74 -0.79 -0.22 -1.06
CA MET A 74 -1.83 -0.79 -1.91
C MET A 74 -2.62 0.34 -2.59
N ASN A 75 -2.56 0.40 -3.91
CA ASN A 75 -3.06 1.53 -4.69
C ASN A 75 -4.56 1.44 -4.98
N TYR A 76 -5.38 1.50 -3.93
CA TYR A 76 -6.84 1.50 -4.06
C TYR A 76 -7.41 2.73 -4.79
N PRO A 77 -6.81 3.93 -4.72
CA PRO A 77 -7.23 5.07 -5.55
C PRO A 77 -7.11 4.79 -7.05
N LEU A 78 -5.99 4.18 -7.51
CA LEU A 78 -5.86 3.73 -8.90
C LEU A 78 -6.91 2.68 -9.25
N ARG A 79 -7.15 1.69 -8.38
CA ARG A 79 -8.18 0.67 -8.61
C ARG A 79 -9.55 1.31 -8.82
N SER A 80 -9.93 2.24 -7.95
CA SER A 80 -11.24 2.91 -7.99
C SER A 80 -11.40 3.76 -9.25
N ALA A 81 -10.37 4.53 -9.61
CA ALA A 81 -10.37 5.34 -10.82
C ALA A 81 -10.42 4.48 -12.09
N LEU A 82 -9.68 3.38 -12.12
CA LEU A 82 -9.67 2.46 -13.26
C LEU A 82 -11.01 1.74 -13.41
N LEU A 83 -11.61 1.27 -12.32
CA LEU A 83 -12.95 0.67 -12.36
C LEU A 83 -14.00 1.65 -12.85
N HIS A 84 -13.96 2.90 -12.38
CA HIS A 84 -14.87 3.94 -12.85
C HIS A 84 -14.71 4.16 -14.36
N TYR A 85 -13.48 4.24 -14.86
CA TYR A 85 -13.20 4.39 -16.29
C TYR A 85 -13.69 3.18 -17.11
N LEU A 86 -13.41 1.95 -16.66
CA LEU A 86 -13.82 0.73 -17.36
C LEU A 86 -15.34 0.53 -17.39
N LEU A 87 -16.08 1.07 -16.42
CA LEU A 87 -17.54 1.05 -16.37
C LEU A 87 -18.20 2.19 -17.17
N GLY A 88 -17.44 2.90 -18.01
CA GLY A 88 -17.94 3.96 -18.90
C GLY A 88 -17.78 5.38 -18.34
N GLY A 89 -16.98 5.55 -17.29
CA GLY A 89 -16.62 6.87 -16.76
C GLY A 89 -15.65 7.66 -17.65
N ASP A 90 -15.38 8.90 -17.26
CA ASP A 90 -14.55 9.83 -18.03
C ASP A 90 -13.04 9.52 -17.92
N ALA A 91 -12.36 9.52 -19.07
CA ALA A 91 -10.90 9.38 -19.15
C ALA A 91 -10.15 10.57 -18.50
N GLY A 92 -10.74 11.76 -18.56
CA GLY A 92 -10.20 12.97 -17.91
C GLY A 92 -10.09 12.79 -16.40
N ALA A 93 -11.18 12.37 -15.76
CA ALA A 93 -11.22 12.08 -14.33
C ALA A 93 -10.22 10.98 -13.89
N PHE A 94 -10.05 9.93 -14.71
CA PHE A 94 -9.02 8.91 -14.46
C PHE A 94 -7.61 9.52 -14.47
N ARG A 95 -7.29 10.29 -15.51
CA ARG A 95 -5.97 10.94 -15.64
C ARG A 95 -5.69 11.90 -14.49
N GLU A 96 -6.67 12.70 -14.08
CA GLU A 96 -6.54 13.62 -12.95
C GLU A 96 -6.22 12.88 -11.65
N THR A 97 -6.88 11.76 -11.39
CA THR A 97 -6.60 10.93 -10.21
C THR A 97 -5.16 10.40 -10.23
N MET A 98 -4.70 9.91 -11.38
CA MET A 98 -3.35 9.39 -11.54
C MET A 98 -2.26 10.45 -11.38
N GLU A 99 -2.49 11.64 -11.94
CA GLU A 99 -1.56 12.76 -11.77
C GLU A 99 -1.54 13.27 -10.32
N GLY A 100 -2.68 13.27 -9.63
CA GLY A 100 -2.74 13.57 -8.20
C GLY A 100 -1.87 12.65 -7.37
N LEU A 101 -2.00 11.33 -7.56
CA LEU A 101 -1.17 10.34 -6.87
C LEU A 101 0.33 10.52 -7.18
N ARG A 102 0.67 10.76 -8.45
CA ARG A 102 2.05 10.98 -8.89
C ARG A 102 2.67 12.23 -8.26
N GLN A 103 1.88 13.28 -8.01
CA GLN A 103 2.33 14.51 -7.37
C GLN A 103 2.45 14.36 -5.84
N ASN A 104 1.55 13.57 -5.24
CA ASN A 104 1.48 13.39 -3.80
C ASN A 104 2.54 12.41 -3.27
N TYR A 105 2.94 11.43 -4.08
CA TYR A 105 3.78 10.32 -3.64
C TYR A 105 5.24 10.59 -4.01
N PRO A 106 6.21 10.30 -3.12
CA PRO A 106 7.60 10.27 -3.50
C PRO A 106 7.83 9.30 -4.68
N PRO A 107 8.75 9.59 -5.62
CA PRO A 107 8.94 8.77 -6.82
C PRO A 107 9.22 7.29 -6.52
N TRP A 108 9.95 7.01 -5.44
CA TRP A 108 10.24 5.64 -5.01
C TRP A 108 8.98 4.90 -4.54
N ALA A 109 8.09 5.57 -3.81
CA ALA A 109 6.87 4.97 -3.27
C ALA A 109 5.78 4.81 -4.34
N PHE A 110 5.76 5.73 -5.31
CA PHE A 110 4.87 5.62 -6.47
C PHE A 110 5.28 4.44 -7.37
N ALA A 111 6.58 4.24 -7.60
CA ALA A 111 7.09 3.17 -8.44
C ALA A 111 6.93 1.76 -7.82
N SER A 112 6.91 1.66 -6.49
CA SER A 112 6.74 0.42 -5.73
C SER A 112 5.29 0.13 -5.32
N ALA A 113 4.34 1.02 -5.66
CA ALA A 113 2.95 0.87 -5.27
C ALA A 113 2.34 -0.42 -5.84
N MET A 114 1.59 -1.14 -4.99
CA MET A 114 0.94 -2.38 -5.40
C MET A 114 -0.39 -2.08 -6.10
N ASN A 115 -0.39 -2.19 -7.42
CA ASN A 115 -1.55 -1.93 -8.27
C ASN A 115 -2.40 -3.21 -8.45
N ALA A 116 -3.22 -3.54 -7.45
CA ALA A 116 -4.12 -4.70 -7.49
C ALA A 116 -5.51 -4.32 -8.07
N LEU A 117 -6.00 -5.09 -9.05
CA LEU A 117 -7.34 -4.91 -9.64
C LEU A 117 -8.45 -5.61 -8.82
N GLY A 118 -8.07 -6.59 -8.00
CA GLY A 118 -8.92 -7.25 -7.04
C GLY A 118 -8.08 -7.79 -5.89
N THR A 119 -8.57 -7.59 -4.67
CA THR A 119 -8.07 -8.20 -3.44
C THR A 119 -9.15 -9.11 -2.87
N HIS A 120 -8.79 -9.97 -1.91
CA HIS A 120 -9.76 -10.82 -1.21
C HIS A 120 -10.87 -10.03 -0.48
N ASP A 121 -10.63 -8.76 -0.17
CA ASP A 121 -11.58 -7.84 0.48
C ASP A 121 -12.44 -7.04 -0.50
N THR A 122 -12.25 -7.24 -1.81
CA THR A 122 -13.05 -6.56 -2.84
C THR A 122 -13.84 -7.57 -3.66
N PRO A 123 -15.07 -7.25 -4.08
CA PRO A 123 -15.79 -8.09 -5.03
C PRO A 123 -14.89 -8.37 -6.24
N ALA A 124 -14.84 -9.63 -6.66
CA ALA A 124 -14.05 -10.04 -7.81
C ALA A 124 -14.34 -9.15 -9.02
N PHE A 125 -13.38 -8.99 -9.93
CA PHE A 125 -13.55 -8.21 -11.15
C PHE A 125 -14.60 -8.81 -12.13
N LEU A 126 -14.95 -10.09 -11.96
CA LEU A 126 -15.81 -10.84 -12.89
C LEU A 126 -17.34 -10.69 -12.70
N PRO A 127 -17.94 -10.45 -11.50
CA PRO A 127 -19.39 -10.38 -11.35
C PRO A 127 -20.02 -9.04 -11.77
N CYS A 128 -19.22 -7.98 -12.01
CA CYS A 128 -19.73 -6.67 -12.43
C CYS A 128 -19.92 -6.51 -13.94
N TRP A 129 -19.70 -7.58 -14.72
CA TRP A 129 -20.02 -7.69 -16.15
C TRP A 129 -21.33 -8.44 -16.40
N GLY A 130 -22.36 -8.14 -15.61
CA GLY A 130 -23.72 -8.67 -15.74
C GLY A 130 -24.72 -7.59 -16.11
#